data_AF-A0A937BKM7-F1
#
_entry.id   AF-A0A937BKM7-F1
#
_cell.length_a   1.000
_cell.length_b   1.000
_cell.length_c   1.000
_cell.angle_alpha   90.00
_cell.angle_beta   90.00
_cell.angle_gamma   90.00
#
_symmetry.space_group_name_H-M   'P 1'
#
loop_
_entity.id
_entity.type
_entity.pdbx_description
1 polymer ?
#
loop_
_entity_poly.entity_id
_entity_poly.type
_entity_poly.pdbx_seq_one_letter_code
_entity_poly.pdbx_strand_id
1 'polypeptide(L)'
;MHDLCKKEQKVDVEARLVGKTLYLSCSVEGLIGLDLNFQKEALETLEGVMLSGTRATLSTDAKVDFLIVRVKDARLGSIITLLRYVPDIKGLLYMRYSRSDFEDRLVIETDGAQDPANTPETLRDISLPEFMARLISSRLHRQITGNPLVSVFLRISQVRGRVEDGVLILTLERAEQDALPLATNEILEAAVAEVVVDVTGKFDPKGVLIEDVRLEESDGRLLWEKPLLALQSRVKSAEKKKRE
;
A
#
# COMPACT_ATOMS: atom_id res chain seq x y z
N MET A 1 2.99 14.62 -20.21
CA MET A 1 3.36 13.43 -19.42
C MET A 1 3.94 12.34 -20.32
N HIS A 2 3.16 11.83 -21.28
CA HIS A 2 3.64 10.89 -22.32
C HIS A 2 4.97 11.34 -22.96
N ASP A 3 5.04 12.56 -23.51
CA ASP A 3 6.25 13.03 -24.20
C ASP A 3 7.48 13.16 -23.29
N LEU A 4 7.25 13.46 -22.00
CA LEU A 4 8.31 13.58 -21.00
C LEU A 4 8.94 12.20 -20.73
N CYS A 5 8.12 11.19 -20.45
CA CYS A 5 8.60 9.83 -20.22
C CYS A 5 9.20 9.19 -21.47
N LYS A 6 8.58 9.42 -22.64
CA LYS A 6 9.10 8.89 -23.91
C LYS A 6 10.49 9.45 -24.23
N LYS A 7 10.72 10.73 -23.94
CA LYS A 7 12.00 11.41 -24.18
C LYS A 7 13.06 11.07 -23.14
N GLU A 8 12.72 11.12 -21.85
CA GLU A 8 13.68 10.99 -20.75
C GLU A 8 13.92 9.52 -20.36
N GLN A 9 12.87 8.70 -20.36
CA GLN A 9 12.88 7.32 -19.83
C GLN A 9 12.74 6.26 -20.92
N LYS A 10 12.52 6.65 -22.19
CA LYS A 10 12.32 5.74 -23.33
C LYS A 10 11.18 4.74 -23.13
N VAL A 11 10.19 5.09 -22.32
CA VAL A 11 9.01 4.25 -22.03
C VAL A 11 7.75 4.99 -22.42
N ASP A 12 6.82 4.24 -23.01
CA ASP A 12 5.47 4.73 -23.29
C ASP A 12 4.63 4.69 -22.00
N VAL A 13 4.07 5.84 -21.65
CA VAL A 13 3.31 6.03 -20.41
C VAL A 13 1.96 6.61 -20.75
N GLU A 14 0.91 5.88 -20.42
CA GLU A 14 -0.44 6.41 -20.38
C GLU A 14 -0.66 7.17 -19.08
N ALA A 15 -1.18 8.39 -19.18
CA ALA A 15 -1.52 9.22 -18.02
C ALA A 15 -3.00 9.57 -18.04
N ARG A 16 -3.69 9.35 -16.91
CA ARG A 16 -5.13 9.64 -16.78
C ARG A 16 -5.43 10.26 -15.43
N LEU A 17 -6.14 11.39 -15.43
CA LEU A 17 -6.62 12.03 -14.21
C LEU A 17 -8.09 11.63 -14.00
N VAL A 18 -8.39 11.00 -12.86
CA VAL A 18 -9.76 10.65 -12.45
C VAL A 18 -10.02 11.29 -11.11
N GLY A 19 -10.91 12.29 -11.08
CA GLY A 19 -11.12 13.12 -9.88
C GLY A 19 -9.81 13.80 -9.46
N LYS A 20 -9.30 13.45 -8.28
CA LYS A 20 -8.03 13.96 -7.73
C LYS A 20 -6.90 12.91 -7.76
N THR A 21 -7.08 11.83 -8.50
CA THR A 21 -6.13 10.74 -8.62
C THR A 21 -5.50 10.73 -10.00
N LEU A 22 -4.19 10.93 -10.07
CA LEU A 22 -3.41 10.80 -11.29
C LEU A 22 -2.89 9.37 -11.42
N TYR A 23 -3.34 8.68 -12.46
CA TYR A 23 -2.84 7.37 -12.87
C TYR A 23 -1.76 7.53 -13.93
N LEU A 24 -0.65 6.82 -13.73
CA LEU A 24 0.35 6.53 -14.74
C LEU A 24 0.39 5.02 -14.97
N SER A 25 0.42 4.62 -16.22
CA SER A 25 0.46 3.21 -16.60
C SER A 25 1.50 2.99 -17.66
N CYS A 26 2.37 2.01 -17.45
CA CYS A 26 3.37 1.61 -18.43
C CYS A 26 3.69 0.12 -18.35
N SER A 27 4.34 -0.38 -19.39
CA SER A 27 4.90 -1.72 -19.43
C SER A 27 6.41 -1.61 -19.40
N VAL A 28 7.05 -2.44 -18.57
CA VAL A 28 8.51 -2.56 -18.50
C VAL A 28 8.85 -4.03 -18.67
N GLU A 29 9.76 -4.34 -19.57
CA GLU A 29 10.25 -5.71 -19.75
C GLU A 29 11.32 -6.04 -18.71
N GLY A 30 11.21 -7.22 -18.09
CA GLY A 30 12.23 -7.70 -17.15
C GLY A 30 12.30 -6.89 -15.87
N LEU A 31 11.15 -6.46 -15.33
CA LEU A 31 11.10 -5.75 -14.05
C LEU A 31 11.71 -6.59 -12.93
N ILE A 32 11.41 -7.89 -12.95
CA ILE A 32 11.98 -8.89 -12.05
C ILE A 32 12.95 -9.77 -12.85
N GLY A 33 14.14 -10.05 -12.32
CA GLY A 33 15.15 -10.93 -12.90
C GLY A 33 14.84 -12.42 -12.72
N LEU A 34 15.69 -13.29 -13.29
CA LEU A 34 15.61 -14.74 -13.02
C LEU A 34 16.00 -15.10 -11.58
N ASP A 35 16.72 -14.20 -10.91
CA ASP A 35 17.09 -14.27 -9.50
C ASP A 35 15.98 -13.76 -8.57
N LEU A 36 14.80 -13.45 -9.12
CA LEU A 36 13.64 -12.90 -8.41
C LEU A 36 13.87 -11.52 -7.78
N ASN A 37 14.96 -10.83 -8.14
CA ASN A 37 15.23 -9.46 -7.72
C ASN A 37 14.83 -8.47 -8.80
N PHE A 38 14.60 -7.22 -8.41
CA PHE A 38 14.39 -6.15 -9.38
C PHE A 38 15.65 -5.93 -10.23
N GLN A 39 15.47 -5.83 -11.55
CA GLN A 39 16.57 -5.42 -12.43
C GLN A 39 16.85 -3.93 -12.24
N LYS A 40 18.12 -3.57 -12.16
CA LYS A 40 18.55 -2.20 -11.87
C LYS A 40 18.02 -1.20 -12.89
N GLU A 41 18.10 -1.53 -14.17
CA GLU A 41 17.63 -0.70 -15.28
C GLU A 41 16.10 -0.49 -15.22
N ALA A 42 15.36 -1.52 -14.78
CA ALA A 42 13.92 -1.42 -14.60
C ALA A 42 13.55 -0.55 -13.38
N LEU A 43 14.34 -0.60 -12.30
CA LEU A 43 14.20 0.30 -11.16
C LEU A 43 14.48 1.75 -11.54
N GLU A 44 15.57 2.01 -12.26
CA GLU A 44 15.90 3.36 -12.73
C GLU A 44 14.78 3.94 -13.61
N THR A 45 14.22 3.11 -14.49
CA THR A 45 13.06 3.47 -15.31
C THR A 45 11.83 3.79 -14.45
N LEU A 46 11.54 2.94 -13.46
CA LEU A 46 10.43 3.13 -12.52
C LEU A 46 10.59 4.42 -11.71
N GLU A 47 11.79 4.68 -11.19
CA GLU A 47 12.13 5.91 -10.49
C GLU A 47 11.95 7.14 -11.38
N GLY A 48 12.37 7.06 -12.64
CA GLY A 48 12.19 8.11 -13.64
C GLY A 48 10.71 8.41 -13.95
N VAL A 49 9.88 7.37 -14.07
CA VAL A 49 8.42 7.53 -14.24
C VAL A 49 7.79 8.13 -12.98
N MET A 50 8.17 7.66 -11.79
CA MET A 50 7.70 8.23 -10.51
C MET A 50 8.08 9.70 -10.34
N LEU A 51 9.30 10.09 -10.72
CA LEU A 51 9.77 11.47 -10.68
C LEU A 51 8.99 12.33 -11.68
N SER A 52 8.77 11.83 -12.88
CA SER A 52 7.99 12.52 -13.92
C SER A 52 6.54 12.73 -13.49
N GLY A 53 5.92 11.71 -12.88
CA GLY A 53 4.60 11.82 -12.26
C GLY A 53 4.57 12.83 -11.14
N THR A 54 5.57 12.80 -10.26
CA THR A 54 5.70 13.79 -9.17
C THR A 54 5.77 15.22 -9.72
N ARG A 55 6.61 15.48 -10.73
CA ARG A 55 6.70 16.78 -11.41
C ARG A 55 5.34 17.19 -11.98
N ALA A 56 4.65 16.29 -12.68
CA ALA A 56 3.32 16.56 -13.23
C ALA A 56 2.30 16.93 -12.15
N THR A 57 2.25 16.19 -11.03
CA THR A 57 1.34 16.49 -9.91
C THR A 57 1.62 17.81 -9.21
N LEU A 58 2.88 18.27 -9.21
CA LEU A 58 3.27 19.52 -8.55
C LEU A 58 3.22 20.73 -9.48
N SER A 59 3.20 20.53 -10.79
CA SER A 59 3.19 21.61 -11.80
C SER A 59 1.84 21.81 -12.48
N THR A 60 0.83 20.98 -12.19
CA THR A 60 -0.51 21.13 -12.74
C THR A 60 -1.37 22.06 -11.89
N ASP A 61 -2.28 22.80 -12.53
CA ASP A 61 -3.32 23.58 -11.83
C ASP A 61 -4.44 22.68 -11.29
N ALA A 62 -4.52 21.43 -11.74
CA ALA A 62 -5.50 20.46 -11.23
C ALA A 62 -5.16 20.09 -9.78
N LYS A 63 -6.19 19.94 -8.93
CA LYS A 63 -6.00 19.42 -7.58
C LYS A 63 -5.77 17.92 -7.64
N VAL A 64 -4.53 17.49 -7.45
CA VAL A 64 -4.14 16.08 -7.36
C VAL A 64 -3.79 15.75 -5.90
N ASP A 65 -4.53 14.82 -5.31
CA ASP A 65 -4.30 14.32 -3.95
C ASP A 65 -3.50 12.99 -4.00
N PHE A 66 -3.64 12.19 -5.05
CA PHE A 66 -2.99 10.87 -5.17
C PHE A 66 -2.29 10.67 -6.52
N LEU A 67 -1.13 10.02 -6.49
CA LEU A 67 -0.39 9.55 -7.66
C LEU A 67 -0.30 8.03 -7.61
N ILE A 68 -0.85 7.35 -8.61
CA ILE A 68 -0.79 5.90 -8.77
C ILE A 68 0.04 5.58 -10.01
N VAL A 69 1.09 4.79 -9.85
CA VAL A 69 1.90 4.28 -10.95
C VAL A 69 1.74 2.77 -11.00
N ARG A 70 1.18 2.27 -12.10
CA ARG A 70 1.00 0.85 -12.37
C ARG A 70 1.98 0.43 -13.45
N VAL A 71 2.86 -0.52 -13.12
CA VAL A 71 3.86 -1.04 -14.04
C VAL A 71 3.60 -2.51 -14.27
N LYS A 72 3.34 -2.87 -15.53
CA LYS A 72 3.16 -4.26 -15.95
C LYS A 72 4.51 -4.85 -16.35
N ASP A 73 4.92 -5.95 -15.72
CA ASP A 73 5.98 -6.79 -16.25
C ASP A 73 5.40 -7.64 -17.38
N ALA A 74 5.75 -7.31 -18.63
CA ALA A 74 5.24 -8.00 -19.80
C ALA A 74 5.62 -9.49 -19.84
N ARG A 75 6.71 -9.89 -19.18
CA ARG A 75 7.24 -11.26 -19.17
C ARG A 75 6.54 -12.15 -18.15
N LEU A 76 6.35 -11.64 -16.93
CA LEU A 76 5.73 -12.39 -15.84
C LEU A 76 4.21 -12.19 -15.75
N GLY A 77 3.69 -11.18 -16.45
CA GLY A 77 2.29 -10.76 -16.36
C GLY A 77 1.94 -10.13 -15.00
N SER A 78 2.91 -9.89 -14.12
CA SER A 78 2.67 -9.22 -12.85
C SER A 78 2.46 -7.72 -13.03
N ILE A 79 1.69 -7.11 -12.13
CA ILE A 79 1.48 -5.67 -12.07
C ILE A 79 1.97 -5.19 -10.72
N ILE A 80 2.86 -4.20 -10.73
CA ILE A 80 3.29 -3.50 -9.53
C ILE A 80 2.58 -2.16 -9.48
N THR A 81 1.91 -1.90 -8.37
CA THR A 81 1.23 -0.63 -8.12
C THR A 81 1.98 0.12 -7.02
N LEU A 82 2.46 1.32 -7.35
CA LEU A 82 2.99 2.29 -6.41
C LEU A 82 1.96 3.40 -6.22
N LEU A 83 1.57 3.68 -4.99
CA LEU A 83 0.62 4.74 -4.67
C LEU A 83 1.21 5.71 -3.65
N ARG A 84 1.19 7.00 -4.00
CA ARG A 84 1.68 8.11 -3.17
C ARG A 84 0.58 9.12 -2.89
N TYR A 85 0.57 9.62 -1.66
CA TYR A 85 -0.22 10.78 -1.27
C TYR A 85 0.58 12.07 -1.54
N VAL A 86 0.04 12.96 -2.38
CA VAL A 86 0.76 14.17 -2.85
C VAL A 86 1.15 15.10 -1.69
N PRO A 87 0.33 15.30 -0.64
CA PRO A 87 0.75 16.05 0.55
C PRO A 87 1.98 15.47 1.24
N ASP A 88 2.19 14.15 1.23
CA ASP A 88 3.41 13.55 1.78
C ASP A 88 4.64 13.86 0.92
N ILE A 89 4.49 13.92 -0.41
CA ILE A 89 5.56 14.35 -1.33
C ILE A 89 5.97 15.79 -1.00
N LYS A 90 5.00 16.68 -0.84
CA LYS A 90 5.25 18.07 -0.42
C LYS A 90 5.93 18.09 0.96
N GLY A 91 5.47 17.26 1.88
CA GLY A 91 6.08 17.11 3.21
C GLY A 91 7.55 16.73 3.14
N LEU A 92 7.92 15.76 2.30
CA LEU A 92 9.32 15.38 2.07
C LEU A 92 10.13 16.55 1.47
N LEU A 93 9.61 17.21 0.43
CA LEU A 93 10.30 18.33 -0.23
C LEU A 93 10.52 19.51 0.72
N TYR A 94 9.61 19.73 1.66
CA TYR A 94 9.72 20.74 2.71
C TYR A 94 10.40 20.25 3.99
N MET A 95 11.06 19.08 3.94
CA MET A 95 11.81 18.49 5.06
C MET A 95 10.98 18.30 6.35
N ARG A 96 9.66 18.10 6.20
CA ARG A 96 8.76 17.78 7.34
C ARG A 96 8.87 16.32 7.76
N TYR A 97 9.29 15.46 6.83
CA TYR A 97 9.46 14.03 7.03
C TYR A 97 10.88 13.63 6.65
N SER A 98 11.43 12.65 7.36
CA SER A 98 12.65 11.98 6.90
C SER A 98 12.35 11.16 5.65
N ARG A 99 13.40 10.77 4.93
CA ARG A 99 13.29 9.82 3.82
C ARG A 99 12.64 8.50 4.27
N SER A 100 13.02 7.99 5.44
CA SER A 100 12.45 6.76 5.98
C SER A 100 10.95 6.88 6.30
N ASP A 101 10.49 7.98 6.92
CA ASP A 101 9.06 8.18 7.18
C ASP A 101 8.27 8.33 5.87
N PHE A 102 8.86 8.92 4.83
CA PHE A 102 8.24 8.97 3.51
C PHE A 102 8.16 7.60 2.83
N GLU A 103 9.19 6.77 2.94
CA GLU A 103 9.20 5.39 2.43
C GLU A 103 8.16 4.52 3.14
N ASP A 104 7.93 4.74 4.44
CA ASP A 104 6.87 4.08 5.20
C ASP A 104 5.45 4.53 4.82
N ARG A 105 5.31 5.67 4.14
CA ARG A 105 4.03 6.19 3.62
C ARG A 105 3.76 5.79 2.17
N LEU A 106 4.67 5.04 1.54
CA LEU A 106 4.50 4.51 0.20
C LEU A 106 3.70 3.20 0.22
N VAL A 107 2.64 3.15 -0.58
CA VAL A 107 1.92 1.91 -0.87
C VAL A 107 2.65 1.19 -2.01
N ILE A 108 2.99 -0.07 -1.77
CA ILE A 108 3.55 -0.98 -2.77
C ILE A 108 2.67 -2.23 -2.78
N GLU A 109 2.12 -2.55 -3.94
CA GLU A 109 1.27 -3.71 -4.16
C GLU A 109 1.74 -4.48 -5.40
N THR A 110 1.58 -5.80 -5.35
CA THR A 110 1.87 -6.70 -6.46
C THR A 110 0.65 -7.55 -6.73
N ASP A 111 0.13 -7.45 -7.95
CA ASP A 111 -1.02 -8.22 -8.43
C ASP A 111 -0.57 -9.17 -9.55
N GLY A 112 -1.27 -10.31 -9.67
CA GLY A 112 -1.05 -11.28 -10.73
C GLY A 112 -1.72 -10.87 -12.06
N ALA A 113 -1.42 -11.60 -13.14
CA ALA A 113 -1.87 -11.32 -14.50
C ALA A 113 -3.40 -11.34 -14.73
N GLN A 114 -4.16 -11.85 -13.77
CA GLN A 114 -5.62 -11.98 -13.83
C GLN A 114 -6.36 -10.69 -13.42
N ASP A 115 -5.66 -9.73 -12.80
CA ASP A 115 -6.27 -8.46 -12.43
C ASP A 115 -6.36 -7.56 -13.68
N PRO A 116 -7.55 -7.11 -14.13
CA PRO A 116 -7.70 -6.37 -15.37
C PRO A 116 -6.77 -5.15 -15.38
N ALA A 117 -5.72 -5.27 -16.20
CA ALA A 117 -4.78 -4.20 -16.46
C ALA A 117 -5.54 -3.03 -17.09
N ASN A 118 -5.60 -1.90 -16.39
CA ASN A 118 -5.87 -0.56 -16.92
C ASN A 118 -7.00 -0.45 -17.95
N THR A 119 -8.11 -1.15 -17.78
CA THR A 119 -9.31 -0.76 -18.53
C THR A 119 -9.77 0.60 -17.98
N PRO A 120 -10.10 1.58 -18.84
CA PRO A 120 -10.63 2.88 -18.40
C PRO A 120 -11.74 2.76 -17.34
N GLU A 121 -12.50 1.68 -17.43
CA GLU A 121 -13.65 1.34 -16.59
C GLU A 121 -13.28 0.96 -15.14
N THR A 122 -12.02 0.57 -14.88
CA THR A 122 -11.55 0.19 -13.53
C THR A 122 -10.87 1.34 -12.79
N LEU A 123 -10.56 2.44 -13.48
CA LEU A 123 -9.94 3.61 -12.86
C LEU A 123 -10.98 4.45 -12.14
N ARG A 124 -10.74 4.74 -10.86
CA ARG A 124 -11.63 5.57 -10.03
C ARG A 124 -10.84 6.58 -9.22
N ASP A 125 -11.47 7.66 -8.80
CA ASP A 125 -10.84 8.53 -7.81
C ASP A 125 -10.77 7.79 -6.48
N ILE A 126 -9.61 7.77 -5.83
CA ILE A 126 -9.47 7.13 -4.52
C ILE A 126 -9.67 8.15 -3.40
N SER A 127 -10.21 7.68 -2.29
CA SER A 127 -10.40 8.50 -1.09
C SER A 127 -9.22 8.35 -0.10
N LEU A 128 -9.11 9.25 0.87
CA LEU A 128 -8.13 9.12 1.95
C LEU A 128 -8.33 7.84 2.79
N PRO A 129 -9.56 7.44 3.17
CA PRO A 129 -9.80 6.13 3.80
C PRO A 129 -9.32 4.94 2.95
N GLU A 130 -9.55 4.97 1.63
CA GLU A 130 -9.07 3.92 0.72
C GLU A 130 -7.53 3.89 0.68
N PHE A 131 -6.88 5.05 0.58
CA PHE A 131 -5.42 5.14 0.67
C PHE A 131 -4.89 4.57 1.99
N MET A 132 -5.50 4.92 3.12
CA MET A 132 -5.13 4.42 4.45
C MET A 132 -5.26 2.89 4.53
N ALA A 133 -6.36 2.32 4.02
CA ALA A 133 -6.58 0.88 4.01
C ALA A 133 -5.52 0.14 3.20
N ARG A 134 -5.18 0.66 2.02
CA ARG A 134 -4.14 0.12 1.15
C ARG A 134 -2.75 0.26 1.76
N LEU A 135 -2.45 1.39 2.41
CA LEU A 135 -1.19 1.60 3.12
C LEU A 135 -1.02 0.63 4.29
N ILE A 136 -2.05 0.46 5.11
CA ILE A 136 -2.06 -0.51 6.22
C ILE A 136 -1.82 -1.91 5.68
N SER A 137 -2.53 -2.30 4.62
CA SER A 137 -2.40 -3.63 4.03
C SER A 137 -1.00 -3.87 3.44
N SER A 138 -0.47 -2.90 2.70
CA SER A 138 0.87 -2.96 2.12
C SER A 138 1.95 -3.06 3.20
N ARG A 139 1.86 -2.28 4.28
CA ARG A 139 2.81 -2.35 5.40
C ARG A 139 2.70 -3.65 6.17
N LEU A 140 1.48 -4.09 6.48
CA LEU A 140 1.24 -5.35 7.17
C LEU A 140 1.77 -6.53 6.34
N HIS A 141 1.49 -6.55 5.03
CA HIS A 141 2.01 -7.56 4.13
C HIS A 141 3.55 -7.58 4.10
N ARG A 142 4.21 -6.42 4.00
CA ARG A 142 5.68 -6.32 4.08
C ARG A 142 6.25 -6.77 5.42
N GLN A 143 5.59 -6.43 6.52
CA GLN A 143 6.01 -6.85 7.87
C GLN A 143 5.90 -8.36 8.05
N ILE A 144 4.84 -8.98 7.54
CA ILE A 144 4.62 -10.43 7.60
C ILE A 144 5.60 -11.18 6.70
N THR A 145 5.77 -10.73 5.46
CA THR A 145 6.63 -11.41 4.47
C THR A 145 8.12 -11.14 4.70
N GLY A 146 8.47 -10.01 5.30
CA GLY A 146 9.85 -9.63 5.61
C GLY A 146 10.51 -10.48 6.71
N ASN A 147 9.73 -11.22 7.51
CA ASN A 147 10.26 -12.13 8.53
C ASN A 147 9.96 -13.60 8.13
N PRO A 148 10.99 -14.39 7.74
CA PRO A 148 10.80 -15.77 7.29
C PRO A 148 10.14 -16.70 8.31
N LEU A 149 10.32 -16.46 9.61
CA LEU A 149 9.67 -17.27 10.64
C LEU A 149 8.18 -16.94 10.70
N VAL A 150 7.84 -15.65 10.74
CA VAL A 150 6.46 -15.17 10.80
C VAL A 150 5.67 -15.59 9.55
N SER A 151 6.27 -15.49 8.36
CA SER A 151 5.61 -15.89 7.11
C SER A 151 5.29 -17.39 7.05
N VAL A 152 6.18 -18.25 7.57
CA VAL A 152 5.94 -19.71 7.64
C VAL A 152 4.82 -20.06 8.61
N PHE A 153 4.72 -19.37 9.75
CA PHE A 153 3.67 -19.63 10.74
C PHE A 153 2.32 -19.07 10.33
N LEU A 154 2.29 -17.86 9.74
CA LEU A 154 1.04 -17.21 9.34
C LEU A 154 0.50 -17.73 8.00
N ARG A 155 1.39 -18.14 7.08
CA ARG A 155 1.04 -18.62 5.74
C ARG A 155 0.10 -17.68 4.97
N ILE A 156 0.24 -16.38 5.24
CA ILE A 156 -0.52 -15.32 4.59
C ILE A 156 0.15 -15.03 3.25
N SER A 157 -0.54 -15.33 2.15
CA SER A 157 -0.10 -15.01 0.79
C SER A 157 -0.40 -13.57 0.43
N GLN A 158 -1.50 -13.00 0.95
CA GLN A 158 -1.92 -11.64 0.63
C GLN A 158 -2.71 -10.99 1.77
N VAL A 159 -2.56 -9.67 1.88
CA VAL A 159 -3.40 -8.81 2.73
C VAL A 159 -4.07 -7.79 1.85
N ARG A 160 -5.39 -7.67 1.93
CA ARG A 160 -6.18 -6.62 1.28
C ARG A 160 -6.89 -5.79 2.33
N GLY A 161 -7.11 -4.52 2.03
CA GLY A 161 -7.76 -3.58 2.96
C GLY A 161 -8.77 -2.72 2.25
N ARG A 162 -9.90 -2.51 2.89
CA ARG A 162 -10.95 -1.58 2.48
C ARG A 162 -11.53 -0.87 3.69
N VAL A 163 -12.19 0.27 3.47
CA VAL A 163 -12.96 0.94 4.50
C VAL A 163 -14.41 1.02 4.05
N GLU A 164 -15.32 0.56 4.90
CA GLU A 164 -16.77 0.57 4.70
C GLU A 164 -17.42 1.12 5.95
N ASP A 165 -18.18 2.22 5.83
CA ASP A 165 -18.94 2.83 6.93
C ASP A 165 -18.13 3.05 8.23
N GLY A 166 -16.88 3.51 8.10
CA GLY A 166 -15.98 3.75 9.24
C GLY A 166 -15.26 2.50 9.77
N VAL A 167 -15.51 1.33 9.20
CA VAL A 167 -14.83 0.08 9.56
C VAL A 167 -13.69 -0.19 8.59
N LEU A 168 -12.47 -0.28 9.09
CA LEU A 168 -11.33 -0.81 8.34
C LEU A 168 -11.42 -2.34 8.33
N ILE A 169 -11.63 -2.90 7.15
CA ILE A 169 -11.69 -4.36 6.96
C ILE A 169 -10.40 -4.82 6.29
N LEU A 170 -9.65 -5.66 7.00
CA LEU A 170 -8.46 -6.35 6.52
C LEU A 170 -8.79 -7.80 6.20
N THR A 171 -8.64 -8.18 4.94
CA THR A 171 -8.88 -9.54 4.45
C THR A 171 -7.55 -10.25 4.25
N LEU A 172 -7.41 -11.43 4.85
CA LEU A 172 -6.24 -12.29 4.76
C LEU A 172 -6.47 -13.44 3.81
N GLU A 173 -5.59 -13.56 2.82
CA GLU A 173 -5.52 -14.76 1.98
C GLU A 173 -4.43 -15.69 2.53
N ARG A 174 -4.78 -16.96 2.71
CA ARG A 174 -3.89 -17.98 3.29
C ARG A 174 -3.83 -19.22 2.41
N ALA A 175 -2.67 -19.86 2.36
CA ALA A 175 -2.46 -21.08 1.57
C ALA A 175 -3.26 -22.30 2.08
N GLU A 176 -3.52 -22.38 3.38
CA GLU A 176 -4.33 -23.43 4.03
C GLU A 176 -5.25 -22.80 5.08
N GLN A 177 -6.51 -23.24 5.16
CA GLN A 177 -7.58 -22.63 5.95
C GLN A 177 -7.71 -23.18 7.40
N ASP A 178 -6.70 -23.88 7.89
CA ASP A 178 -6.73 -24.40 9.27
C ASP A 178 -6.84 -23.27 10.30
N ALA A 179 -7.45 -23.55 11.45
CA ALA A 179 -7.53 -22.58 12.54
C ALA A 179 -6.12 -22.15 13.00
N LEU A 180 -5.87 -20.85 13.11
CA LEU A 180 -4.62 -20.35 13.64
C LEU A 180 -4.50 -20.73 15.13
N PRO A 181 -3.33 -21.22 15.57
CA PRO A 181 -3.05 -21.36 16.99
C PRO A 181 -3.26 -20.03 17.73
N LEU A 182 -3.69 -20.08 19.00
CA LEU A 182 -3.96 -18.87 19.81
C LEU A 182 -2.77 -17.89 19.81
N ALA A 183 -1.54 -18.41 19.97
CA ALA A 183 -0.32 -17.61 19.95
C ALA A 183 -0.12 -16.87 18.61
N THR A 184 -0.51 -17.50 17.50
CA THR A 184 -0.42 -16.92 16.16
C THR A 184 -1.42 -15.78 15.97
N ASN A 185 -2.63 -15.91 16.52
CA ASN A 185 -3.62 -14.84 16.53
C ASN A 185 -3.17 -13.62 17.34
N GLU A 186 -2.51 -13.83 18.49
CA GLU A 186 -1.99 -12.72 19.30
C GLU A 186 -0.86 -11.95 18.59
N ILE A 187 0.02 -12.66 17.90
CA ILE A 187 1.10 -12.05 17.08
C ILE A 187 0.49 -11.23 15.95
N LEU A 188 -0.49 -11.79 15.25
CA LEU A 188 -1.19 -11.13 14.14
C LEU A 188 -1.95 -9.89 14.63
N GLU A 189 -2.68 -9.99 15.73
CA GLU A 189 -3.37 -8.86 16.34
C GLU A 189 -2.38 -7.75 16.74
N ALA A 190 -1.23 -8.10 17.32
CA ALA A 190 -0.21 -7.13 17.69
C ALA A 190 0.37 -6.41 16.46
N ALA A 191 0.67 -7.15 15.38
CA ALA A 191 1.16 -6.58 14.13
C ALA A 191 0.12 -5.65 13.48
N VAL A 192 -1.15 -6.08 13.42
CA VAL A 192 -2.25 -5.24 12.92
C VAL A 192 -2.39 -3.98 13.76
N ALA A 193 -2.41 -4.11 15.09
CA ALA A 193 -2.57 -2.97 15.99
C ALA A 193 -1.45 -1.93 15.81
N GLU A 194 -0.20 -2.37 15.70
CA GLU A 194 0.95 -1.49 15.49
C GLU A 194 0.82 -0.68 14.19
N VAL A 195 0.56 -1.36 13.06
CA VAL A 195 0.46 -0.70 11.74
C VAL A 195 -0.76 0.22 11.68
N VAL A 196 -1.92 -0.25 12.14
CA VAL A 196 -3.16 0.53 12.10
C VAL A 196 -3.04 1.77 12.97
N VAL A 197 -2.52 1.67 14.19
CA VAL A 197 -2.36 2.80 15.11
C VAL A 197 -1.37 3.83 14.55
N ASP A 198 -0.26 3.40 13.94
CA ASP A 198 0.68 4.32 13.31
C ASP A 198 0.06 5.06 12.12
N VAL A 199 -0.61 4.35 11.20
CA VAL A 199 -1.23 4.98 10.02
C VAL A 199 -2.38 5.91 10.44
N THR A 200 -3.29 5.45 11.29
CA THR A 200 -4.41 6.29 11.76
C THR A 200 -3.90 7.48 12.57
N GLY A 201 -2.85 7.33 13.38
CA GLY A 201 -2.22 8.46 14.07
C GLY A 201 -1.69 9.55 13.12
N LYS A 202 -1.26 9.17 11.91
CA LYS A 202 -0.72 10.09 10.89
C LYS A 202 -1.81 10.74 10.03
N PHE A 203 -2.85 10.00 9.66
CA PHE A 203 -3.83 10.42 8.65
C PHE A 203 -5.25 10.66 9.20
N ASP A 204 -5.57 10.08 10.35
CA ASP A 204 -6.85 10.25 11.05
C ASP A 204 -6.65 10.41 12.58
N PRO A 205 -5.92 11.45 13.03
CA PRO A 205 -5.58 11.63 14.44
C PRO A 205 -6.80 11.87 15.34
N LYS A 206 -7.95 12.19 14.75
CA LYS A 206 -9.21 12.42 15.47
C LYS A 206 -10.11 11.17 15.48
N GLY A 207 -9.77 10.12 14.73
CA GLY A 207 -10.59 8.90 14.63
C GLY A 207 -11.96 9.14 14.00
N VAL A 208 -12.03 9.99 12.97
CA VAL A 208 -13.29 10.35 12.29
C VAL A 208 -13.52 9.52 11.03
N LEU A 209 -12.46 8.92 10.48
CA LEU A 209 -12.51 8.13 9.24
C LEU A 209 -12.55 6.63 9.52
N ILE A 210 -11.86 6.18 10.57
CA ILE A 210 -11.84 4.78 11.00
C ILE A 210 -12.19 4.71 12.49
N GLU A 211 -13.29 4.03 12.79
CA GLU A 211 -13.82 3.81 14.14
C GLU A 211 -13.52 2.39 14.63
N ASP A 212 -13.65 1.41 13.74
CA ASP A 212 -13.48 -0.01 14.03
C ASP A 212 -12.51 -0.68 13.05
N VAL A 213 -11.91 -1.79 13.50
CA VAL A 213 -10.99 -2.60 12.71
C VAL A 213 -11.47 -4.04 12.76
N ARG A 214 -11.75 -4.60 11.58
CA ARG A 214 -12.17 -5.97 11.36
C ARG A 214 -11.06 -6.73 10.65
N LEU A 215 -10.76 -7.93 11.14
CA LEU A 215 -9.87 -8.87 10.48
C LEU A 215 -10.67 -10.11 10.08
N GLU A 216 -10.65 -10.44 8.79
CA GLU A 216 -11.37 -11.57 8.20
C GLU A 216 -10.46 -12.38 7.27
N GLU A 217 -10.80 -13.64 7.03
CA GLU A 217 -10.20 -14.45 5.98
C GLU A 217 -10.91 -14.24 4.63
N SER A 218 -10.29 -14.66 3.54
CA SER A 218 -10.82 -14.50 2.18
C SER A 218 -12.15 -15.22 1.92
N ASP A 219 -12.51 -16.21 2.75
CA ASP A 219 -13.80 -16.89 2.73
C ASP A 219 -14.90 -16.15 3.53
N GLY A 220 -14.57 -15.00 4.10
CA GLY A 220 -15.46 -14.18 4.93
C GLY A 220 -15.49 -14.59 6.42
N ARG A 221 -14.68 -15.56 6.85
CA ARG A 221 -14.59 -15.93 8.26
C ARG A 221 -14.00 -14.79 9.08
N LEU A 222 -14.80 -14.25 10.00
CA LEU A 222 -14.37 -13.25 10.96
C LEU A 222 -13.35 -13.86 11.94
N LEU A 223 -12.16 -13.28 12.02
CA LEU A 223 -11.17 -13.63 13.04
C LEU A 223 -11.41 -12.81 14.31
N TRP A 224 -11.59 -11.50 14.16
CA TRP A 224 -11.97 -10.58 15.24
C TRP A 224 -12.37 -9.21 14.69
N GLU A 225 -13.06 -8.44 15.52
CA GLU A 225 -13.39 -7.04 15.28
C GLU A 225 -13.19 -6.27 16.59
N LYS A 226 -12.54 -5.10 16.51
CA LYS A 226 -12.23 -4.28 17.69
C LYS A 226 -12.35 -2.79 17.36
N PRO A 227 -12.81 -1.97 18.32
CA PRO A 227 -12.72 -0.53 18.20
C PRO A 227 -11.26 -0.07 18.06
N LEU A 228 -11.01 0.94 17.23
CA LEU A 228 -9.69 1.53 17.06
C LEU A 228 -9.09 1.98 18.41
N LEU A 229 -9.93 2.53 19.30
CA LEU A 229 -9.54 2.94 20.66
C LEU A 229 -8.97 1.77 21.50
N ALA A 230 -9.49 0.55 21.31
CA ALA A 230 -9.00 -0.63 22.01
C ALA A 230 -7.59 -1.00 21.53
N LEU A 231 -7.34 -0.92 20.21
CA LEU A 231 -6.02 -1.15 19.62
C LEU A 231 -5.00 -0.09 20.07
N GLN A 232 -5.40 1.18 20.07
CA GLN A 232 -4.56 2.29 20.56
C GLN A 232 -4.14 2.09 22.03
N SER A 233 -5.08 1.66 22.88
CA SER A 233 -4.80 1.40 24.30
C SER A 233 -3.83 0.23 24.49
N ARG A 234 -3.93 -0.80 23.64
CA ARG A 234 -3.02 -1.95 23.64
C ARG A 234 -1.59 -1.53 23.28
N VAL A 235 -1.41 -0.76 22.20
CA VAL A 235 -0.09 -0.28 21.76
C VAL A 235 0.57 0.58 22.83
N LYS A 236 -0.15 1.55 23.40
CA LYS A 236 0.36 2.41 24.50
C LYS A 236 0.79 1.59 25.72
N SER A 237 0.04 0.55 26.06
CA SER A 237 0.36 -0.34 27.19
C SER A 237 1.62 -1.17 26.93
N ALA A 238 1.81 -1.63 25.69
CA ALA A 238 3.02 -2.36 25.28
C ALA A 238 4.27 -1.47 25.28
N GLU A 239 4.16 -0.22 24.83
CA GLU A 239 5.27 0.75 24.88
C GLU A 239 5.69 1.09 26.30
N LYS A 240 4.73 1.23 27.22
CA LYS A 240 5.03 1.48 28.64
C LYS A 240 5.85 0.34 29.24
N LYS A 241 5.47 -0.92 28.99
CA LYS A 241 6.20 -2.10 29.46
C LYS A 241 7.62 -2.22 28.90
N LYS A 242 7.90 -1.69 27.69
CA LYS A 242 9.26 -1.70 27.11
C LYS A 242 10.20 -0.68 27.74
N ARG A 243 9.68 0.31 28.47
CA ARG A 243 10.47 1.38 29.12
C ARG A 243 10.77 1.11 30.60
N GLU A 244 10.14 0.08 31.17
CA GLU A 244 10.37 -0.42 32.53
C GLU A 244 11.41 -1.55 32.51
#